data_AF-A0A060BPM3-F1
#
_entry.id   AF-A0A060BPM3-F1
#
_cell.length_a   1.000
_cell.length_b   1.000
_cell.length_c   1.000
_cell.angle_alpha   90.00
_cell.angle_beta   90.00
_cell.angle_gamma   90.00
#
_symmetry.space_group_name_H-M   'P 1'
#
loop_
_entity.id
_entity.type
_entity.pdbx_description
1 polymer ?
#
loop_
_entity_poly.entity_id
_entity_poly.type
_entity_poly.pdbx_seq_one_letter_code
_entity_poly.pdbx_strand_id
1 'polypeptide(L)' 'MVNTDWKHTANIYEVNLRQYTEEGSINAFLKELPRLKDMGVEVLWFMPVTPIAGEKRKGT' A
#
# COMPACT_ATOMS: atom_id res chain seq x y z
N MET A 1 -2.42 0.53 -28.84
CA MET A 1 -2.39 -0.48 -27.76
C MET A 1 -1.62 0.09 -26.59
N VAL A 2 -2.09 -0.09 -25.37
CA VAL A 2 -1.40 0.40 -24.15
C VAL A 2 -0.16 -0.47 -23.93
N ASN A 3 1.01 0.15 -23.72
CA ASN A 3 2.22 -0.59 -23.36
C ASN A 3 2.03 -1.20 -21.96
N THR A 4 2.14 -2.54 -21.86
CA THR A 4 1.98 -3.30 -20.62
C THR A 4 3.28 -3.90 -20.10
N ASP A 5 4.41 -3.57 -20.71
CA ASP A 5 5.71 -4.19 -20.39
C ASP A 5 6.12 -4.00 -18.93
N TRP A 6 5.69 -2.89 -18.31
CA TRP A 6 5.91 -2.59 -16.89
C TRP A 6 5.48 -3.72 -15.95
N LYS A 7 4.45 -4.50 -16.31
CA LYS A 7 3.92 -5.58 -15.46
C LYS A 7 4.94 -6.70 -15.22
N HIS A 8 5.94 -6.84 -16.09
CA HIS A 8 6.95 -7.89 -16.00
C HIS A 8 8.19 -7.47 -15.19
N THR A 9 8.38 -6.17 -14.94
CA THR A 9 9.61 -5.65 -14.34
C THR A 9 9.37 -4.71 -13.17
N ALA A 10 8.12 -4.32 -12.87
CA ALA A 10 7.84 -3.30 -11.87
C ALA A 10 8.23 -3.72 -10.45
N ASN A 11 8.84 -2.79 -9.72
CA ASN A 11 9.07 -2.91 -8.30
C ASN A 11 7.78 -2.64 -7.52
N ILE A 12 7.23 -3.70 -6.91
CA ILE A 12 6.00 -3.66 -6.13
C ILE A 12 6.32 -3.58 -4.65
N TYR A 13 5.70 -2.63 -3.95
CA TYR A 13 5.79 -2.50 -2.50
C TYR A 13 4.42 -2.73 -1.86
N GLU A 14 4.35 -3.73 -0.98
CA GLU A 14 3.14 -4.07 -0.24
C GLU A 14 2.97 -3.15 0.97
N VAL A 15 1.79 -2.55 1.11
CA VAL A 15 1.49 -1.56 2.15
C VAL A 15 0.35 -2.05 3.03
N ASN A 16 0.64 -2.19 4.32
CA ASN A 16 -0.38 -2.30 5.34
C ASN A 16 -0.75 -0.91 5.87
N LEU A 17 -1.70 -0.26 5.19
CA LEU A 17 -2.05 1.15 5.41
C LEU A 17 -2.35 1.48 6.89
N ARG A 18 -3.09 0.61 7.58
CA ARG A 18 -3.53 0.82 8.96
C ARG A 18 -2.39 0.87 9.98
N GLN A 19 -1.26 0.24 9.64
CA GLN A 19 -0.12 0.11 10.55
C GLN A 19 1.11 0.89 10.05
N TYR A 20 1.04 1.46 8.85
CA TYR A 20 2.17 2.17 8.25
C TYR A 20 2.39 3.55 8.90
N THR A 21 1.31 4.25 9.23
CA THR A 21 1.34 5.53 9.95
C THR A 21 0.50 5.42 11.21
N GLU A 22 0.76 6.26 12.21
CA GLU A 22 -0.04 6.30 13.44
C GLU A 22 -1.54 6.55 13.17
N GLU A 23 -1.85 7.43 12.21
CA GLU A 23 -3.23 7.75 11.82
C GLU A 23 -3.89 6.61 11.02
N GLY A 24 -3.10 5.78 10.34
CA GLY A 24 -3.59 4.68 9.51
C GLY A 24 -4.43 5.12 8.30
N SER A 25 -4.37 6.40 7.91
CA SER A 25 -5.19 6.98 6.84
C SER A 25 -4.42 7.13 5.53
N ILE A 26 -5.14 7.20 4.41
CA ILE A 26 -4.54 7.47 3.10
C ILE A 26 -3.83 8.83 3.12
N ASN A 27 -4.44 9.86 3.72
CA ASN A 27 -3.88 11.21 3.77
C ASN A 27 -2.56 11.26 4.55
N ALA A 28 -2.44 10.53 5.65
CA ALA A 28 -1.18 10.40 6.38
C ALA A 28 -0.13 9.68 5.53
N PHE A 29 -0.51 8.59 4.86
CA PHE A 29 0.37 7.82 3.98
C PHE A 29 0.85 8.60 2.75
N LEU A 30 0.07 9.54 2.19
CA LEU A 30 0.47 10.33 1.02
C LEU A 30 1.82 11.06 1.21
N LYS A 31 2.16 11.43 2.45
CA LYS A 31 3.42 12.10 2.80
C LYS A 31 4.65 11.22 2.55
N GLU A 32 4.47 9.91 2.43
CA GLU A 32 5.53 8.92 2.27
C GLU A 32 5.83 8.61 0.80
N LEU A 33 4.95 9.02 -0.13
CA LEU A 33 5.12 8.79 -1.57
C LEU A 33 6.46 9.30 -2.12
N PRO A 34 6.98 10.49 -1.74
CA PRO A 34 8.28 10.96 -2.23
C PRO A 34 9.41 9.98 -1.87
N ARG A 35 9.45 9.53 -0.61
CA ARG A 35 10.46 8.57 -0.13
C ARG A 35 10.37 7.22 -0.84
N LEU A 36 9.16 6.69 -1.03
CA LEU A 36 8.94 5.42 -1.73
C LEU A 36 9.36 5.50 -3.20
N LYS A 37 9.07 6.63 -3.85
CA LYS A 37 9.53 6.89 -5.21
C LYS A 37 11.06 6.94 -5.30
N ASP A 38 11.72 7.59 -4.34
CA ASP A 38 13.19 7.65 -4.29
C ASP A 38 13.82 6.27 -4.05
N MET A 39 13.10 5.36 -3.38
CA MET A 39 13.49 3.96 -3.23
C MET A 39 13.30 3.12 -4.50
N GLY A 40 12.73 3.69 -5.58
CA GLY A 40 12.46 2.98 -6.83
C GLY A 40 11.21 2.12 -6.81
N VAL A 41 10.26 2.39 -5.90
CA VAL A 41 8.94 1.75 -5.90
C VAL A 41 8.10 2.33 -7.03
N GLU A 42 7.52 1.44 -7.84
CA GLU A 42 6.70 1.81 -9.00
C GLU A 42 5.22 1.51 -8.76
N VAL A 43 4.93 0.47 -7.99
CA VAL A 43 3.56 0.02 -7.71
C VAL A 43 3.37 -0.18 -6.21
N LEU A 44 2.28 0.39 -5.69
CA LEU A 44 1.84 0.14 -4.33
C LEU A 44 0.74 -0.90 -4.33
N TRP A 45 0.95 -2.00 -3.62
CA TRP A 45 -0.06 -3.00 -3.37
C TRP A 45 -0.61 -2.83 -1.96
N PHE A 46 -1.79 -2.23 -1.84
CA PHE A 46 -2.43 -2.10 -0.54
C PHE A 46 -3.05 -3.42 -0.10
N MET A 47 -2.75 -3.81 1.13
CA MET A 47 -3.57 -4.74 1.88
C MET A 47 -5.02 -4.22 1.94
N PRO A 48 -6.04 -5.09 2.13
CA PRO A 48 -7.44 -4.68 2.08
C PRO A 48 -7.70 -3.43 2.92
N VAL A 49 -8.29 -2.39 2.32
CA VAL A 49 -8.57 -1.10 2.98
C VAL A 49 -10.00 -0.98 3.53
N THR A 50 -10.81 -2.03 3.36
CA THR A 50 -12.19 -2.12 3.86
C THR A 50 -12.24 -2.31 5.39
N PRO A 51 -13.39 -2.09 6.06
CA PRO A 51 -13.51 -2.34 7.49
C PRO A 51 -13.11 -3.78 7.89
N ILE A 52 -12.48 -3.92 9.06
CA ILE A 52 -12.12 -5.24 9.61
C ILE A 52 -13.38 -5.88 10.20
N ALA A 53 -13.56 -7.19 9.97
CA ALA A 53 -14.65 -7.94 10.59
C ALA A 53 -14.55 -7.91 12.13
N GLY A 54 -15.66 -7.62 12.80
CA GLY A 54 -15.74 -7.66 14.27
C GLY A 54 -15.91 -9.09 14.80
N GLU A 55 -16.80 -9.87 14.20
CA GLU A 55 -17.06 -11.25 14.61
C GLU A 55 -15.95 -12.20 14.15
N LYS A 56 -15.53 -13.11 15.03
CA LYS A 56 -14.49 -14.13 14.78
C LYS A 56 -13.15 -13.56 14.29
N ARG A 57 -12.83 -12.32 14.69
CA ARG A 57 -11.52 -11.71 14.43
C ARG A 57 -10.41 -12.58 15.03
N LYS A 58 -9.39 -12.88 14.24
CA LYS A 58 -8.18 -13.56 14.72
C LYS A 58 -7.23 -12.54 15.33
N GLY A 59 -6.76 -12.79 16.56
CA GLY A 59 -5.91 -11.86 17.31
C GLY A 59 -6.69 -10.81 18.13
N THR A 60 -5.97 -10.11 18.98
CA THR A 60 -6.49 -9.11 19.94
C THR A 60 -6.14 -7.68 19.53
#